data_AF-A0A381RFM6-F1
#
_entry.id   AF-A0A381RFM6-F1
#
_cell.length_a   1.000
_cell.length_b   1.000
_cell.length_c   1.000
_cell.angle_alpha   90.00
_cell.angle_beta   90.00
_cell.angle_gamma   90.00
#
_symmetry.space_group_name_H-M   'P 1'
#
loop_
_entity.id
_entity.type
_entity.pdbx_description
1 polymer ?
#
loop_
_entity_poly.entity_id
_entity_poly.type
_entity_poly.pdbx_seq_one_letter_code
_entity_poly.pdbx_strand_id
1 'polypeptide(L)'
;MSADAMYDLNWITSVDDHIIEPPDLWVTRVPAKYKDVAPRVITEDDGSEHWVYEDVKNMTGGLGASAGRKPEDITAVGFPYSEMRPGCYDARARLEDMDKGNILASLNFPSLPRFCGQLFYEAKDKELALLCLKAYNDWMVDEWCAVEPGRFIPLAIIPLWDPLLAVEELERVYEKGVRSFCFSENFEPLGLPTIHTGHWNPVLASANEMDMVLSIHIGSSSTFHRISSDSPFMANFSLGMIRPMGCLMDWIFSGLFQKFPNIKIALSEGSIGWIPWVLERAQQVYDT
;
A
#
# COMPACT_ATOMS: atom_id res chain seq x y z
N MET A 1 -8.74 38.23 19.93
CA MET A 1 -8.38 37.37 18.79
C MET A 1 -9.35 37.72 17.67
N SER A 2 -8.87 38.32 16.59
CA SER A 2 -9.74 38.82 15.51
C SER A 2 -10.42 37.67 14.78
N ALA A 3 -11.70 37.86 14.45
CA ALA A 3 -12.58 36.86 13.84
C ALA A 3 -12.34 36.62 12.33
N ASP A 4 -11.17 37.00 11.80
CA ASP A 4 -10.86 36.99 10.36
C ASP A 4 -9.59 36.20 10.01
N ALA A 5 -9.22 35.18 10.79
CA ALA A 5 -8.31 34.16 10.28
C ALA A 5 -9.13 33.27 9.32
N MET A 6 -9.31 33.72 8.07
CA MET A 6 -9.82 32.89 7.00
C MET A 6 -8.80 31.75 6.81
N TYR A 7 -9.11 30.55 7.28
CA TYR A 7 -8.23 29.40 7.12
C TYR A 7 -7.99 29.16 5.63
N ASP A 8 -6.72 29.14 5.22
CA ASP A 8 -6.31 28.77 3.87
C ASP A 8 -6.49 27.25 3.70
N LEU A 9 -7.71 26.84 3.32
CA LEU A 9 -8.09 25.45 3.09
C LEU A 9 -7.57 24.89 1.76
N ASN A 10 -6.60 25.54 1.11
CA ASN A 10 -6.03 25.06 -0.15
C ASN A 10 -5.17 23.80 0.03
N TRP A 11 -4.72 23.51 1.26
CA TRP A 11 -3.84 22.38 1.54
C TRP A 11 -4.63 21.11 1.88
N ILE A 12 -4.23 19.99 1.28
CA ILE A 12 -4.81 18.66 1.52
C ILE A 12 -3.80 17.69 2.09
N THR A 13 -4.27 16.69 2.83
CA THR A 13 -3.48 15.50 3.17
C THR A 13 -3.86 14.39 2.19
N SER A 14 -2.91 13.91 1.40
CA SER A 14 -3.11 12.72 0.57
C SER A 14 -2.92 11.48 1.43
N VAL A 15 -3.96 10.66 1.52
CA VAL A 15 -3.93 9.37 2.25
C VAL A 15 -3.73 8.18 1.32
N ASP A 16 -3.48 8.46 0.04
CA ASP A 16 -3.32 7.46 -1.01
C ASP A 16 -2.47 8.01 -2.15
N ASP A 17 -1.19 7.78 -2.02
CA ASP A 17 -0.16 8.08 -2.99
C ASP A 17 0.76 6.84 -3.09
N HIS A 18 1.60 6.75 -4.13
CA HIS A 18 2.56 5.64 -4.26
C HIS A 18 4.00 6.12 -4.38
N ILE A 19 4.93 5.27 -3.93
CA ILE A 19 6.36 5.39 -4.23
C ILE A 19 6.73 4.31 -5.23
N ILE A 20 7.57 4.67 -6.19
CA ILE A 20 8.39 3.72 -6.94
C ILE A 20 9.70 3.61 -6.17
N GLU A 21 9.97 2.44 -5.59
CA GLU A 21 11.13 2.27 -4.71
C GLU A 21 12.45 2.56 -5.44
N PRO A 22 13.44 3.22 -4.83
CA PRO A 22 14.74 3.42 -5.46
C PRO A 22 15.36 2.10 -5.96
N PRO A 23 16.00 2.10 -7.15
CA PRO A 23 16.50 0.87 -7.78
C PRO A 23 17.55 0.13 -6.93
N ASP A 24 18.21 0.85 -6.01
CA ASP A 24 19.26 0.35 -5.14
C ASP A 24 18.80 0.07 -3.69
N LEU A 25 17.50 0.21 -3.39
CA LEU A 25 16.95 0.11 -2.03
C LEU A 25 17.42 -1.16 -1.32
N TRP A 26 17.18 -2.33 -1.91
CA TRP A 26 17.51 -3.59 -1.24
C TRP A 26 18.98 -3.99 -1.37
N VAL A 27 19.59 -3.85 -2.55
CA VAL A 27 20.97 -4.30 -2.80
C VAL A 27 22.02 -3.62 -1.91
N THR A 28 21.72 -2.42 -1.40
CA THR A 28 22.57 -1.69 -0.46
C THR A 28 22.33 -2.05 1.00
N ARG A 29 21.17 -2.66 1.33
CA ARG A 29 20.71 -2.91 2.71
C ARG A 29 20.74 -4.38 3.13
N VAL A 30 20.75 -5.32 2.19
CA VAL A 30 20.83 -6.75 2.51
C VAL A 30 22.27 -7.23 2.79
N PRO A 31 22.45 -8.30 3.60
CA PRO A 31 23.76 -8.95 3.76
C PRO A 31 24.40 -9.35 2.43
N ALA A 32 25.73 -9.37 2.37
CA ALA A 32 26.48 -9.64 1.14
C ALA A 32 26.07 -10.92 0.42
N LYS A 33 25.72 -12.00 1.16
CA LYS A 33 25.26 -13.28 0.60
C LYS A 33 23.96 -13.17 -0.23
N TYR A 34 23.20 -12.10 -0.06
CA TYR A 34 21.88 -11.91 -0.68
C TYR A 34 21.86 -10.85 -1.80
N LYS A 35 22.95 -10.12 -2.03
CA LYS A 35 22.96 -9.01 -3.00
C LYS A 35 22.55 -9.42 -4.42
N ASP A 36 22.89 -10.64 -4.83
CA ASP A 36 22.60 -11.15 -6.17
C ASP A 36 21.17 -11.70 -6.33
N VAL A 37 20.42 -11.84 -5.23
CA VAL A 37 19.06 -12.42 -5.23
C VAL A 37 18.01 -11.50 -4.61
N ALA A 38 18.42 -10.43 -3.94
CA ALA A 38 17.54 -9.37 -3.46
C ALA A 38 16.91 -8.57 -4.62
N PRO A 39 15.80 -7.86 -4.37
CA PRO A 39 15.15 -7.08 -5.40
C PRO A 39 16.10 -6.04 -6.00
N ARG A 40 16.21 -6.04 -7.33
CA ARG A 40 17.06 -5.10 -8.08
C ARG A 40 16.47 -4.80 -9.45
N VAL A 41 16.84 -3.66 -10.00
CA VAL A 41 16.50 -3.31 -11.38
C VAL A 41 17.58 -3.85 -12.33
N ILE A 42 17.16 -4.44 -13.45
CA ILE A 42 18.00 -4.75 -14.61
C ILE A 42 17.50 -3.96 -15.82
N THR A 43 18.43 -3.57 -16.69
CA THR A 43 18.12 -2.93 -17.97
C THR A 43 18.38 -3.94 -19.09
N GLU A 44 17.38 -4.14 -19.95
CA GLU A 44 17.46 -5.02 -21.12
C GLU A 44 18.07 -4.29 -22.32
N ASP A 45 18.42 -5.05 -23.36
CA ASP A 45 19.02 -4.51 -24.59
C ASP A 45 18.12 -3.48 -25.32
N ASP A 46 16.80 -3.59 -25.14
CA ASP A 46 15.82 -2.64 -25.70
C ASP A 46 15.62 -1.38 -24.84
N GLY A 47 16.36 -1.25 -23.73
CA GLY A 47 16.28 -0.14 -22.79
C GLY A 47 15.16 -0.26 -21.77
N SER A 48 14.35 -1.32 -21.80
CA SER A 48 13.33 -1.55 -20.78
C SER A 48 13.97 -1.95 -19.43
N GLU A 49 13.38 -1.47 -18.35
CA GLU A 49 13.85 -1.74 -16.99
C GLU A 49 12.88 -2.65 -16.24
N HIS A 50 13.42 -3.65 -15.56
CA HIS A 50 12.66 -4.68 -14.88
C HIS A 50 13.19 -4.91 -13.47
N TRP A 51 12.29 -5.03 -12.52
CA TRP A 51 12.59 -5.56 -11.20
C TRP A 51 12.77 -7.08 -11.27
N VAL A 52 13.87 -7.56 -10.71
CA VAL A 52 14.16 -8.97 -10.53
C VAL A 52 14.30 -9.26 -9.04
N TYR A 53 13.56 -10.25 -8.56
CA TYR A 53 13.66 -10.75 -7.20
C TYR A 53 13.56 -12.28 -7.23
N GLU A 54 14.56 -12.96 -6.68
CA GLU A 54 14.75 -14.40 -6.89
C GLU A 54 14.73 -14.75 -8.40
N ASP A 55 13.80 -15.62 -8.83
CA ASP A 55 13.57 -15.98 -10.23
C ASP A 55 12.37 -15.28 -10.87
N VAL A 56 11.78 -14.28 -10.18
CA VAL A 56 10.65 -13.51 -10.67
C VAL A 56 11.13 -12.20 -11.28
N LYS A 57 10.65 -11.91 -12.49
CA LYS A 57 10.90 -10.67 -13.22
C LYS A 57 9.59 -9.93 -13.47
N ASN A 58 9.52 -8.68 -13.02
CA ASN A 58 8.35 -7.81 -13.14
C ASN A 58 8.75 -6.43 -13.66
N MET A 59 7.83 -5.77 -14.35
CA MET A 59 7.99 -4.36 -14.69
C MET A 59 7.36 -3.48 -13.60
N THR A 60 7.92 -2.29 -13.41
CA THR A 60 7.23 -1.23 -12.66
C THR A 60 5.90 -0.90 -13.36
N GLY A 61 4.82 -0.68 -12.62
CA GLY A 61 3.54 -0.31 -13.23
C GLY A 61 3.56 1.14 -13.77
N GLY A 62 3.18 1.34 -15.04
CA GLY A 62 3.23 2.67 -15.68
C GLY A 62 2.28 3.71 -15.07
N LEU A 63 1.19 3.26 -14.45
CA LEU A 63 0.22 4.13 -13.77
C LEU A 63 0.85 4.94 -12.62
N GLY A 64 1.79 4.34 -11.89
CA GLY A 64 2.49 4.99 -10.77
C GLY A 64 3.44 6.13 -11.17
N ALA A 65 3.73 6.28 -12.47
CA ALA A 65 4.61 7.30 -13.03
C ALA A 65 3.93 8.18 -14.10
N SER A 66 2.61 8.33 -13.99
CA SER A 66 1.80 9.03 -15.00
C SER A 66 1.63 10.54 -14.75
N ALA A 67 2.04 11.06 -13.60
CA ALA A 67 1.89 12.48 -13.27
C ALA A 67 2.59 13.39 -14.30
N GLY A 68 1.84 14.33 -14.87
CA GLY A 68 2.34 15.26 -15.90
C GLY A 68 2.44 14.67 -17.32
N ARG A 69 2.06 13.41 -17.54
CA ARG A 69 1.95 12.81 -18.87
C ARG A 69 0.61 13.19 -19.52
N LYS A 70 0.58 13.17 -20.86
CA LYS A 70 -0.68 13.31 -21.60
C LYS A 70 -1.50 12.04 -21.44
N PRO A 71 -2.85 12.12 -21.44
CA PRO A 71 -3.70 10.94 -21.33
C PRO A 71 -3.40 9.84 -22.36
N GLU A 72 -3.03 10.21 -23.59
CA GLU A 72 -2.65 9.29 -24.67
C GLU A 72 -1.32 8.54 -24.42
N ASP A 73 -0.46 9.06 -23.55
CA ASP A 73 0.85 8.48 -23.21
C ASP A 73 0.80 7.63 -21.93
N ILE A 74 -0.35 7.54 -21.27
CA ILE A 74 -0.54 6.72 -20.07
C ILE A 74 -0.78 5.28 -20.48
N THR A 75 0.11 4.38 -20.05
CA THR A 75 0.00 2.95 -20.30
C THR A 75 0.16 2.14 -19.03
N ALA A 76 -0.26 0.88 -19.03
CA ALA A 76 -0.04 -0.03 -17.91
C ALA A 76 1.44 -0.48 -17.82
N VAL A 77 2.20 -0.33 -18.90
CA VAL A 77 3.60 -0.71 -19.03
C VAL A 77 4.48 0.34 -18.34
N GLY A 78 5.45 -0.13 -17.54
CA GLY A 78 6.42 0.73 -16.87
C GLY A 78 7.28 1.54 -17.81
N PHE A 79 7.83 2.63 -17.26
CA PHE A 79 8.83 3.46 -17.91
C PHE A 79 10.21 3.19 -17.28
N PRO A 80 11.32 3.44 -17.99
CA PRO A 80 12.63 3.54 -17.36
C PRO A 80 12.65 4.67 -16.32
N TYR A 81 13.44 4.55 -15.26
CA TYR A 81 13.58 5.57 -14.20
C TYR A 81 13.99 6.94 -14.76
N SER A 82 14.76 6.97 -15.85
CA SER A 82 15.15 8.19 -16.56
C SER A 82 13.98 8.95 -17.20
N GLU A 83 12.86 8.29 -17.43
CA GLU A 83 11.63 8.88 -17.99
C GLU A 83 10.56 9.16 -16.93
N MET A 84 10.79 8.77 -15.69
CA MET A 84 9.90 9.08 -14.57
C MET A 84 10.25 10.46 -14.00
N ARG A 85 9.25 11.14 -13.43
CA ARG A 85 9.54 12.32 -12.60
C ARG A 85 10.35 11.86 -11.38
N PRO A 86 11.41 12.58 -10.97
CA PRO A 86 12.19 12.19 -9.80
C PRO A 86 11.36 12.04 -8.52
N GLY A 87 10.29 12.83 -8.35
CA GLY A 87 9.37 12.72 -7.21
C GLY A 87 8.65 11.36 -7.07
N CYS A 88 8.72 10.49 -8.09
CA CYS A 88 8.25 9.11 -7.98
C CYS A 88 9.12 8.26 -7.04
N TYR A 89 10.43 8.54 -6.94
CA TYR A 89 11.40 7.71 -6.21
C TYR A 89 12.39 8.50 -5.33
N ASP A 90 12.38 9.84 -5.38
CA ASP A 90 13.18 10.73 -4.53
C ASP A 90 12.26 11.61 -3.67
N ALA A 91 12.37 11.48 -2.35
CA ALA A 91 11.50 12.18 -1.40
C ALA A 91 11.66 13.70 -1.44
N ARG A 92 12.88 14.21 -1.71
CA ARG A 92 13.13 15.66 -1.76
C ARG A 92 12.51 16.27 -3.00
N ALA A 93 12.67 15.63 -4.15
CA ALA A 93 12.00 16.02 -5.39
C ALA A 93 10.47 15.90 -5.25
N ARG A 94 9.98 14.91 -4.49
CA ARG A 94 8.55 14.76 -4.22
C ARG A 94 7.95 15.94 -3.45
N LEU A 95 8.67 16.52 -2.50
CA LEU A 95 8.20 17.71 -1.77
C LEU A 95 7.88 18.87 -2.71
N GLU A 96 8.69 19.06 -3.76
CA GLU A 96 8.42 20.11 -4.76
C GLU A 96 7.14 19.84 -5.55
N ASP A 97 6.83 18.57 -5.84
CA ASP A 97 5.61 18.18 -6.53
C ASP A 97 4.39 18.26 -5.60
N MET A 98 4.56 17.92 -4.33
CA MET A 98 3.54 18.13 -3.29
C MET A 98 3.20 19.60 -3.10
N ASP A 99 4.20 20.49 -3.04
CA ASP A 99 3.97 21.93 -2.91
C ASP A 99 3.21 22.50 -4.11
N LYS A 100 3.51 22.04 -5.33
CA LYS A 100 2.74 22.42 -6.55
C LYS A 100 1.29 21.92 -6.52
N GLY A 101 1.05 20.78 -5.88
CA GLY A 101 -0.27 20.17 -5.73
C GLY A 101 -1.04 20.60 -4.48
N ASN A 102 -0.51 21.54 -3.68
CA ASN A 102 -1.01 21.89 -2.35
C ASN A 102 -1.20 20.67 -1.42
N ILE A 103 -0.28 19.71 -1.47
CA ILE A 103 -0.29 18.54 -0.59
C ILE A 103 0.57 18.84 0.63
N LEU A 104 -0.08 18.99 1.78
CA LEU A 104 0.57 19.25 3.06
C LEU A 104 1.29 18.01 3.57
N ALA A 105 0.60 16.87 3.57
CA ALA A 105 1.16 15.60 4.01
C ALA A 105 0.71 14.47 3.08
N SER A 106 1.55 13.46 2.91
CA SER A 106 1.28 12.33 2.04
C SER A 106 1.63 11.01 2.71
N LEU A 107 0.70 10.05 2.69
CA LEU A 107 0.95 8.64 3.00
C LEU A 107 1.22 7.89 1.69
N ASN A 108 2.29 7.10 1.65
CA ASN A 108 2.68 6.41 0.43
C ASN A 108 2.64 4.89 0.52
N PHE A 109 1.85 4.27 -0.35
CA PHE A 109 1.84 2.83 -0.54
C PHE A 109 3.07 2.35 -1.33
N PRO A 110 3.60 1.16 -0.99
CA PRO A 110 4.61 0.47 -1.80
C PRO A 110 4.12 0.19 -3.22
N SER A 111 5.05 0.13 -4.17
CA SER A 111 4.82 -0.38 -5.53
C SER A 111 5.38 -1.78 -5.70
N LEU A 112 6.70 -1.97 -5.53
CA LEU A 112 7.34 -3.27 -5.76
C LEU A 112 6.93 -4.34 -4.73
N PRO A 113 6.94 -4.08 -3.40
CA PRO A 113 6.38 -5.00 -2.41
C PRO A 113 4.90 -5.35 -2.63
N ARG A 114 4.22 -4.55 -3.48
CA ARG A 114 2.76 -4.44 -3.62
C ARG A 114 2.08 -3.97 -2.34
N PHE A 115 0.78 -3.73 -2.45
CA PHE A 115 -0.05 -3.02 -1.50
C PHE A 115 0.01 -3.46 -0.02
N CYS A 116 0.38 -4.70 0.28
CA CYS A 116 0.55 -5.20 1.65
C CYS A 116 1.71 -6.20 1.83
N GLY A 117 2.73 -6.15 0.97
CA GLY A 117 3.92 -7.01 1.09
C GLY A 117 3.78 -8.37 0.41
N GLN A 118 2.85 -8.51 -0.53
CA GLN A 118 2.59 -9.78 -1.21
C GLN A 118 3.83 -10.30 -1.96
N LEU A 119 4.71 -9.44 -2.48
CA LEU A 119 5.95 -9.89 -3.13
C LEU A 119 6.80 -10.77 -2.18
N PHE A 120 6.93 -10.35 -0.93
CA PHE A 120 7.70 -11.09 0.08
C PHE A 120 6.95 -12.34 0.56
N TYR A 121 5.61 -12.30 0.56
CA TYR A 121 4.78 -13.48 0.79
C TYR A 121 4.90 -14.54 -0.31
N GLU A 122 5.13 -14.16 -1.55
CA GLU A 122 5.28 -15.11 -2.66
C GLU A 122 6.73 -15.61 -2.83
N ALA A 123 7.71 -14.93 -2.22
CA ALA A 123 9.11 -15.31 -2.22
C ALA A 123 9.34 -16.72 -1.65
N LYS A 124 10.31 -17.46 -2.22
CA LYS A 124 10.69 -18.80 -1.78
C LYS A 124 11.54 -18.76 -0.51
N ASP A 125 12.51 -17.85 -0.44
CA ASP A 125 13.37 -17.68 0.73
C ASP A 125 12.72 -16.70 1.73
N LYS A 126 12.12 -17.26 2.79
CA LYS A 126 11.49 -16.44 3.85
C LYS A 126 12.48 -15.71 4.77
N GLU A 127 13.74 -16.15 4.84
CA GLU A 127 14.77 -15.40 5.57
C GLU A 127 15.09 -14.12 4.80
N LEU A 128 15.33 -14.23 3.49
CA LEU A 128 15.54 -13.07 2.63
C LEU A 128 14.30 -12.17 2.56
N ALA A 129 13.11 -12.76 2.40
CA ALA A 129 11.86 -12.00 2.34
C ALA A 129 11.66 -11.13 3.59
N LEU A 130 11.93 -11.67 4.78
CA LEU A 130 11.84 -10.91 6.03
C LEU A 130 12.90 -9.80 6.08
N LEU A 131 14.14 -10.06 5.65
CA LEU A 131 15.19 -9.05 5.59
C LEU A 131 14.82 -7.91 4.64
N CYS A 132 14.29 -8.22 3.46
CA CYS A 132 13.86 -7.22 2.48
C CYS A 132 12.66 -6.40 2.97
N LEU A 133 11.72 -7.04 3.68
CA LEU A 133 10.58 -6.37 4.30
C LEU A 133 11.04 -5.38 5.38
N LYS A 134 11.91 -5.81 6.29
CA LYS A 134 12.47 -4.95 7.33
C LYS A 134 13.26 -3.79 6.74
N ALA A 135 14.07 -4.07 5.71
CA ALA A 135 14.82 -3.04 4.98
C ALA A 135 13.90 -2.00 4.32
N TYR A 136 12.77 -2.41 3.75
CA TYR A 136 11.77 -1.48 3.20
C TYR A 136 11.15 -0.61 4.31
N ASN A 137 10.71 -1.21 5.41
CA ASN A 137 10.14 -0.46 6.54
C ASN A 137 11.16 0.50 7.16
N ASP A 138 12.43 0.10 7.26
CA ASP A 138 13.50 0.96 7.76
C ASP A 138 13.75 2.14 6.82
N TRP A 139 13.87 1.89 5.53
CA TRP A 139 14.02 2.94 4.52
C TRP A 139 12.83 3.91 4.49
N MET A 140 11.59 3.40 4.56
CA MET A 140 10.37 4.20 4.59
C MET A 140 10.40 5.21 5.74
N VAL A 141 10.84 4.77 6.92
CA VAL A 141 10.86 5.62 8.13
C VAL A 141 12.10 6.52 8.17
N ASP A 142 13.29 5.93 8.05
CA ASP A 142 14.56 6.58 8.37
C ASP A 142 15.11 7.43 7.22
N GLU A 143 14.59 7.23 6.01
CA GLU A 143 15.10 7.91 4.82
C GLU A 143 13.98 8.64 4.10
N TRP A 144 12.92 7.95 3.67
CA TRP A 144 11.82 8.59 2.94
C TRP A 144 11.08 9.62 3.79
N CYS A 145 10.52 9.18 4.93
CA CYS A 145 9.76 10.08 5.80
C CYS A 145 10.65 11.05 6.58
N ALA A 146 11.92 10.71 6.80
CA ALA A 146 12.87 11.54 7.52
C ALA A 146 13.37 12.76 6.72
N VAL A 147 13.19 12.79 5.39
CA VAL A 147 13.63 13.93 4.56
C VAL A 147 13.03 15.26 5.02
N GLU A 148 11.74 15.25 5.39
CA GLU A 148 11.04 16.40 5.95
C GLU A 148 9.94 15.92 6.92
N PRO A 149 10.26 15.81 8.23
CA PRO A 149 9.34 15.28 9.22
C PRO A 149 7.99 16.00 9.23
N GLY A 150 6.89 15.24 9.17
CA GLY A 150 5.53 15.76 9.14
C GLY A 150 4.94 16.00 7.74
N ARG A 151 5.77 15.99 6.67
CA ARG A 151 5.28 16.02 5.29
C ARG A 151 4.98 14.62 4.73
N PHE A 152 5.59 13.59 5.30
CA PHE A 152 5.32 12.20 4.94
C PHE A 152 4.77 11.43 6.14
N ILE A 153 3.76 10.61 5.90
CA ILE A 153 3.13 9.76 6.91
C ILE A 153 3.67 8.33 6.72
N PRO A 154 4.44 7.78 7.68
CA PRO A 154 5.00 6.45 7.55
C PRO A 154 3.92 5.36 7.45
N LEU A 155 4.10 4.47 6.47
CA LEU A 155 3.27 3.29 6.25
C LEU A 155 4.14 2.04 6.20
N ALA A 156 3.95 1.13 7.16
CA ALA A 156 4.67 -0.13 7.19
C ALA A 156 3.94 -1.24 6.43
N ILE A 157 4.68 -2.24 5.99
CA ILE A 157 4.15 -3.55 5.57
C ILE A 157 4.48 -4.62 6.61
N ILE A 158 3.70 -5.69 6.64
CA ILE A 158 3.87 -6.82 7.57
C ILE A 158 4.09 -8.14 6.81
N PRO A 159 4.83 -9.11 7.38
CA PRO A 159 4.94 -10.44 6.80
C PRO A 159 3.58 -11.16 6.83
N LEU A 160 3.15 -11.68 5.68
CA LEU A 160 1.83 -12.31 5.55
C LEU A 160 1.82 -13.83 5.84
N TRP A 161 2.98 -14.44 6.08
CA TRP A 161 3.11 -15.89 6.29
C TRP A 161 3.09 -16.31 7.77
N ASP A 162 3.25 -15.37 8.70
CA ASP A 162 3.26 -15.64 10.14
C ASP A 162 2.71 -14.43 10.91
N PRO A 163 1.52 -14.55 11.56
CA PRO A 163 0.90 -13.45 12.27
C PRO A 163 1.65 -13.03 13.54
N LEU A 164 2.44 -13.91 14.17
CA LEU A 164 3.25 -13.51 15.34
C LEU A 164 4.48 -12.73 14.89
N LEU A 165 5.11 -13.15 13.79
CA LEU A 165 6.17 -12.37 13.17
C LEU A 165 5.68 -10.99 12.67
N ALA A 166 4.42 -10.92 12.22
CA ALA A 166 3.79 -9.65 11.87
C ALA A 166 3.63 -8.74 13.09
N VAL A 167 3.24 -9.28 14.25
CA VAL A 167 3.18 -8.53 15.51
C VAL A 167 4.56 -8.00 15.90
N GLU A 168 5.60 -8.83 15.86
CA GLU A 168 6.97 -8.40 16.17
C GLU A 168 7.42 -7.22 15.29
N GLU A 169 7.11 -7.27 14.00
CA GLU A 169 7.46 -6.18 13.09
C GLU A 169 6.62 -4.93 13.35
N LEU A 170 5.33 -5.07 13.66
CA LEU A 170 4.46 -3.95 14.05
C LEU A 170 4.98 -3.24 15.30
N GLU A 171 5.31 -3.99 16.35
CA GLU A 171 5.91 -3.44 17.57
C GLU A 171 7.21 -2.70 17.26
N ARG A 172 8.08 -3.30 16.45
CA ARG A 172 9.36 -2.69 16.05
C ARG A 172 9.18 -1.36 15.33
N VAL A 173 8.28 -1.29 14.34
CA VAL A 173 8.05 -0.04 13.58
C VAL A 173 7.24 0.97 14.39
N TYR A 174 6.40 0.51 15.32
CA TYR A 174 5.66 1.38 16.24
C TYR A 174 6.60 2.19 17.13
N GLU A 175 7.66 1.56 17.65
CA GLU A 175 8.73 2.24 18.40
C GLU A 175 9.47 3.30 17.57
N LYS A 176 9.47 3.16 16.23
CA LYS A 176 10.02 4.16 15.30
C LYS A 176 9.02 5.25 14.92
N GLY A 177 7.83 5.27 15.52
CA GLY A 177 6.80 6.28 15.29
C GLY A 177 5.77 5.93 14.20
N VAL A 178 5.82 4.72 13.62
CA VAL A 178 4.79 4.30 12.65
C VAL A 178 3.45 4.11 13.35
N ARG A 179 2.37 4.60 12.72
CA ARG A 179 0.99 4.48 13.24
C ARG A 179 0.01 3.92 12.22
N SER A 180 0.47 3.58 11.01
CA SER A 180 -0.34 2.91 10.00
C SER A 180 0.44 1.77 9.35
N PHE A 181 -0.25 0.70 8.98
CA PHE A 181 0.33 -0.41 8.25
C PHE A 181 -0.63 -0.97 7.20
N CYS A 182 -0.06 -1.54 6.15
CA CYS A 182 -0.83 -2.17 5.09
C CYS A 182 -1.48 -3.47 5.54
N PHE A 183 -2.75 -3.65 5.18
CA PHE A 183 -3.49 -4.90 5.42
C PHE A 183 -4.30 -5.29 4.17
N SER A 184 -4.58 -6.59 4.00
CA SER A 184 -5.30 -7.05 2.81
C SER A 184 -6.80 -6.80 2.92
N GLU A 185 -7.42 -6.40 1.81
CA GLU A 185 -8.88 -6.28 1.66
C GLU A 185 -9.56 -7.65 1.71
N ASN A 186 -8.84 -8.71 1.32
CA ASN A 186 -9.27 -10.09 1.36
C ASN A 186 -8.07 -11.05 1.25
N PHE A 187 -7.92 -11.93 2.23
CA PHE A 187 -6.83 -12.93 2.28
C PHE A 187 -7.12 -14.21 1.50
N GLU A 188 -8.39 -14.55 1.28
CA GLU A 188 -8.79 -15.81 0.63
C GLU A 188 -8.14 -15.99 -0.76
N PRO A 189 -8.13 -14.98 -1.66
CA PRO A 189 -7.52 -15.15 -2.98
C PRO A 189 -5.99 -15.27 -2.94
N LEU A 190 -5.36 -14.89 -1.83
CA LEU A 190 -3.92 -15.09 -1.58
C LEU A 190 -3.61 -16.49 -1.03
N GLY A 191 -4.64 -17.33 -0.82
CA GLY A 191 -4.51 -18.65 -0.17
C GLY A 191 -4.26 -18.55 1.34
N LEU A 192 -4.53 -17.40 1.95
CA LEU A 192 -4.33 -17.16 3.38
C LEU A 192 -5.65 -17.26 4.15
N PRO A 193 -5.62 -17.62 5.45
CA PRO A 193 -6.83 -17.67 6.27
C PRO A 193 -7.56 -16.31 6.29
N THR A 194 -8.89 -16.32 6.24
CA THR A 194 -9.69 -15.09 6.30
C THR A 194 -9.66 -14.47 7.70
N ILE A 195 -10.14 -13.22 7.79
CA ILE A 195 -10.27 -12.49 9.06
C ILE A 195 -11.20 -13.20 10.07
N HIS A 196 -12.07 -14.09 9.60
CA HIS A 196 -13.03 -14.84 10.43
C HIS A 196 -12.43 -16.06 11.13
N THR A 197 -11.29 -16.58 10.65
CA THR A 197 -10.67 -17.80 11.20
C THR A 197 -9.99 -17.57 12.55
N GLY A 198 -9.78 -16.30 12.92
CA GLY A 198 -9.01 -15.90 14.08
C GLY A 198 -7.49 -15.98 13.91
N HIS A 199 -7.00 -16.40 12.74
CA HIS A 199 -5.56 -16.43 12.41
C HIS A 199 -4.89 -15.06 12.59
N TRP A 200 -5.59 -13.99 12.19
CA TRP A 200 -5.10 -12.61 12.27
C TRP A 200 -5.38 -11.93 13.62
N ASN A 201 -6.04 -12.60 14.57
CA ASN A 201 -6.35 -12.01 15.88
C ASN A 201 -5.14 -11.41 16.61
N PRO A 202 -3.92 -12.02 16.58
CA PRO A 202 -2.76 -11.41 17.22
C PRO A 202 -2.41 -10.03 16.63
N VAL A 203 -2.40 -9.93 15.30
CA VAL A 203 -2.16 -8.67 14.57
C VAL A 203 -3.22 -7.63 14.92
N LEU A 204 -4.49 -8.04 14.93
CA LEU A 204 -5.63 -7.17 15.26
C LEU A 204 -5.61 -6.70 16.72
N ALA A 205 -5.24 -7.58 17.65
CA ALA A 205 -5.09 -7.26 19.07
C ALA A 205 -3.96 -6.23 19.28
N SER A 206 -2.81 -6.46 18.65
CA SER A 206 -1.66 -5.55 18.72
C SER A 206 -1.99 -4.18 18.12
N ALA A 207 -2.62 -4.14 16.93
CA ALA A 207 -3.06 -2.88 16.32
C ALA A 207 -4.10 -2.13 17.19
N ASN A 208 -5.00 -2.86 17.85
CA ASN A 208 -5.98 -2.29 18.79
C ASN A 208 -5.33 -1.69 20.05
N GLU A 209 -4.31 -2.35 20.61
CA GLU A 209 -3.59 -1.86 21.79
C GLU A 209 -2.71 -0.64 21.45
N MET A 210 -2.07 -0.68 20.27
CA MET A 210 -1.18 0.38 19.81
C MET A 210 -1.90 1.55 19.11
N ASP A 211 -3.21 1.46 18.92
CA ASP A 211 -4.04 2.44 18.20
C ASP A 211 -3.59 2.68 16.75
N MET A 212 -3.11 1.62 16.08
CA MET A 212 -2.64 1.66 14.69
C MET A 212 -3.78 1.55 13.69
N VAL A 213 -3.62 2.22 12.55
CA VAL A 213 -4.56 2.18 11.43
C VAL A 213 -4.19 1.05 10.46
N LEU A 214 -5.18 0.26 10.07
CA LEU A 214 -5.09 -0.71 8.98
C LEU A 214 -5.40 0.02 7.67
N SER A 215 -4.35 0.32 6.89
CA SER A 215 -4.47 0.88 5.54
C SER A 215 -4.70 -0.24 4.54
N ILE A 216 -5.93 -0.38 4.08
CA ILE A 216 -6.38 -1.42 3.15
C ILE A 216 -6.57 -0.80 1.77
N HIS A 217 -5.66 -1.13 0.86
CA HIS A 217 -5.69 -0.64 -0.51
C HIS A 217 -6.36 -1.63 -1.46
N ILE A 218 -7.06 -1.12 -2.48
CA ILE A 218 -7.64 -1.95 -3.53
C ILE A 218 -6.57 -2.84 -4.18
N GLY A 219 -6.91 -4.09 -4.52
CA GLY A 219 -5.99 -4.98 -5.20
C GLY A 219 -4.96 -5.62 -4.27
N SER A 220 -5.00 -5.33 -2.97
CA SER A 220 -4.21 -6.04 -1.95
C SER A 220 -4.50 -7.55 -1.90
N SER A 221 -5.66 -7.98 -2.40
CA SER A 221 -6.00 -9.40 -2.60
C SER A 221 -5.40 -10.04 -3.86
N SER A 222 -4.58 -9.32 -4.64
CA SER A 222 -3.99 -9.75 -5.92
C SER A 222 -5.01 -10.22 -6.97
N THR A 223 -6.28 -9.81 -6.83
CA THR A 223 -7.34 -10.19 -7.77
C THR A 223 -8.21 -9.01 -8.18
N PHE A 224 -8.49 -8.90 -9.47
CA PHE A 224 -9.39 -7.89 -10.02
C PHE A 224 -10.79 -8.47 -10.20
N HIS A 225 -11.81 -7.64 -9.95
CA HIS A 225 -13.17 -8.02 -10.33
C HIS A 225 -13.27 -8.07 -11.86
N ARG A 226 -13.88 -9.13 -12.40
CA ARG A 226 -14.12 -9.29 -13.84
C ARG A 226 -15.61 -9.43 -14.08
N ILE A 227 -16.17 -8.50 -14.85
CA ILE A 227 -17.59 -8.47 -15.24
C ILE A 227 -17.92 -9.66 -16.14
N SER A 228 -17.13 -9.85 -17.19
CA SER A 228 -17.16 -11.01 -18.10
C SER A 228 -15.76 -11.27 -18.67
N SER A 229 -15.55 -12.42 -19.30
CA SER A 229 -14.26 -12.81 -19.89
C SER A 229 -13.78 -11.88 -21.01
N ASP A 230 -14.71 -11.19 -21.67
CA ASP A 230 -14.48 -10.31 -22.83
C ASP A 230 -14.76 -8.83 -22.51
N SER A 231 -15.06 -8.50 -21.25
CA SER A 231 -15.28 -7.11 -20.83
C SER A 231 -14.02 -6.27 -21.04
N PRO A 232 -14.14 -5.05 -21.62
CA PRO A 232 -13.01 -4.14 -21.77
C PRO A 232 -12.30 -3.87 -20.44
N PHE A 233 -10.98 -3.69 -20.49
CA PHE A 233 -10.17 -3.36 -19.31
C PHE A 233 -10.75 -2.19 -18.52
N MET A 234 -11.13 -1.10 -19.21
CA MET A 234 -11.70 0.08 -18.57
C MET A 234 -12.99 -0.22 -17.79
N ALA A 235 -13.84 -1.12 -18.28
CA ALA A 235 -15.07 -1.48 -17.59
C ALA A 235 -14.79 -2.25 -16.29
N ASN A 236 -13.89 -3.24 -16.34
CA ASN A 236 -13.46 -3.98 -15.15
C ASN A 236 -12.76 -3.07 -14.13
N PHE A 237 -11.89 -2.17 -14.61
CA PHE A 237 -11.16 -1.24 -13.76
C PHE A 237 -12.10 -0.24 -13.08
N SER A 238 -13.11 0.26 -13.81
CA SER A 238 -14.13 1.17 -13.26
C SER A 238 -15.00 0.51 -12.20
N LEU A 239 -15.12 -0.82 -12.22
CA LEU A 239 -15.87 -1.60 -11.24
C LEU A 239 -15.01 -2.04 -10.03
N GLY A 240 -13.77 -1.52 -9.92
CA GLY A 240 -12.85 -1.85 -8.83
C GLY A 240 -13.43 -1.59 -7.43
N MET A 241 -14.28 -0.57 -7.27
CA MET A 241 -14.90 -0.20 -5.99
C MET A 241 -15.71 -1.33 -5.32
N ILE A 242 -16.07 -2.40 -6.05
CA ILE A 242 -16.69 -3.58 -5.47
C ILE A 242 -15.80 -4.21 -4.38
N ARG A 243 -14.48 -4.12 -4.51
CA ARG A 243 -13.53 -4.69 -3.55
C ARG A 243 -13.59 -4.02 -2.18
N PRO A 244 -13.35 -2.70 -2.03
CA PRO A 244 -13.48 -2.02 -0.74
C PRO A 244 -14.93 -2.06 -0.21
N MET A 245 -15.94 -2.09 -1.10
CA MET A 245 -17.33 -2.30 -0.69
C MET A 245 -17.54 -3.66 -0.01
N GLY A 246 -17.05 -4.75 -0.63
CA GLY A 246 -17.10 -6.08 -0.05
C GLY A 246 -16.30 -6.18 1.24
N CYS A 247 -15.11 -5.57 1.28
CA CYS A 247 -14.27 -5.51 2.48
C CYS A 247 -15.02 -4.82 3.64
N LEU A 248 -15.64 -3.65 3.41
CA LEU A 248 -16.42 -2.96 4.43
C LEU A 248 -17.54 -3.85 5.00
N MET A 249 -18.27 -4.55 4.13
CA MET A 249 -19.35 -5.44 4.56
C MET A 249 -18.81 -6.62 5.38
N ASP A 250 -17.71 -7.23 4.95
CA ASP A 250 -17.08 -8.35 5.66
C ASP A 250 -16.67 -7.93 7.07
N TRP A 251 -16.09 -6.73 7.21
CA TRP A 251 -15.70 -6.18 8.51
C TRP A 251 -16.89 -5.81 9.40
N ILE A 252 -17.90 -5.10 8.89
CA ILE A 252 -19.07 -4.68 9.69
C ILE A 252 -19.82 -5.89 10.27
N PHE A 253 -19.90 -7.00 9.51
CA PHE A 253 -20.58 -8.22 9.94
C PHE A 253 -19.68 -9.26 10.62
N SER A 254 -18.36 -8.99 10.75
CA SER A 254 -17.40 -9.95 11.34
C SER A 254 -17.47 -10.11 12.86
N GLY A 255 -18.01 -9.12 13.58
CA GLY A 255 -17.89 -9.04 15.05
C GLY A 255 -16.52 -8.55 15.55
N LEU A 256 -15.56 -8.25 14.66
CA LEU A 256 -14.21 -7.86 15.04
C LEU A 256 -14.14 -6.46 15.67
N PHE A 257 -15.00 -5.52 15.27
CA PHE A 257 -15.07 -4.21 15.93
C PHE A 257 -15.55 -4.31 17.39
N GLN A 258 -16.38 -5.30 17.74
CA GLN A 258 -16.77 -5.54 19.13
C GLN A 258 -15.64 -6.19 19.93
N LYS A 259 -14.87 -7.06 19.28
CA LYS A 259 -13.72 -7.74 19.90
C LYS A 259 -12.52 -6.81 20.09
N PHE A 260 -12.30 -5.90 19.14
CA PHE A 260 -11.15 -5.01 19.07
C PHE A 260 -11.64 -3.56 18.80
N PRO A 261 -12.13 -2.87 19.84
CA PRO A 261 -12.88 -1.62 19.69
C PRO A 261 -12.07 -0.41 19.22
N ASN A 262 -10.74 -0.46 19.27
CA ASN A 262 -9.86 0.62 18.84
C ASN A 262 -9.36 0.45 17.41
N ILE A 263 -9.73 -0.63 16.71
CA ILE A 263 -9.31 -0.83 15.31
C ILE A 263 -9.87 0.29 14.44
N LYS A 264 -8.97 0.90 13.67
CA LYS A 264 -9.29 1.88 12.62
C LYS A 264 -8.88 1.30 11.28
N ILE A 265 -9.76 1.44 10.28
CA ILE A 265 -9.51 0.98 8.92
C ILE A 265 -9.60 2.18 7.97
N ALA A 266 -8.61 2.32 7.11
CA ALA A 266 -8.62 3.24 5.97
C ALA A 266 -8.74 2.41 4.69
N LEU A 267 -9.85 2.58 3.95
CA LEU A 267 -10.06 1.95 2.64
C LEU A 267 -9.56 2.91 1.55
N SER A 268 -8.43 2.59 0.92
CA SER A 268 -7.75 3.42 -0.07
C SER A 268 -8.13 3.06 -1.52
N GLU A 269 -8.08 4.05 -2.40
CA GLU A 269 -8.38 3.98 -3.85
C GLU A 269 -9.80 3.51 -4.24
N GLY A 270 -10.71 3.42 -3.27
CA GLY A 270 -12.05 2.84 -3.47
C GLY A 270 -13.17 3.81 -3.89
N SER A 271 -12.90 5.12 -3.91
CA SER A 271 -13.93 6.17 -3.89
C SER A 271 -14.94 6.01 -2.72
N ILE A 272 -15.89 6.94 -2.59
CA ILE A 272 -16.83 6.94 -1.45
C ILE A 272 -18.32 6.91 -1.84
N GLY A 273 -18.65 7.06 -3.13
CA GLY A 273 -20.05 7.20 -3.58
C GLY A 273 -20.93 5.97 -3.31
N TRP A 274 -20.33 4.79 -3.14
CA TRP A 274 -21.04 3.54 -2.84
C TRP A 274 -21.38 3.37 -1.36
N ILE A 275 -20.74 4.11 -0.45
CA ILE A 275 -20.88 3.92 1.00
C ILE A 275 -22.34 4.11 1.47
N PRO A 276 -23.04 5.22 1.12
CA PRO A 276 -24.42 5.40 1.59
C PRO A 276 -25.35 4.27 1.12
N TRP A 277 -25.19 3.85 -0.13
CA TRP A 277 -26.01 2.81 -0.73
C TRP A 277 -25.79 1.44 -0.06
N VAL A 278 -24.53 1.04 0.16
CA VAL A 278 -24.26 -0.27 0.75
C VAL A 278 -24.69 -0.35 2.22
N LEU A 279 -24.60 0.75 2.96
CA LEU A 279 -25.07 0.83 4.35
C LEU A 279 -26.60 0.73 4.43
N GLU A 280 -27.33 1.41 3.53
CA GLU A 280 -28.78 1.24 3.41
C GLU A 280 -29.14 -0.22 3.10
N ARG A 281 -28.42 -0.83 2.16
CA ARG A 281 -28.64 -2.23 1.79
C ARG A 281 -28.35 -3.18 2.95
N ALA A 282 -27.28 -2.95 3.70
CA ALA A 282 -26.89 -3.75 4.86
C ALA A 282 -27.97 -3.67 5.96
N GLN A 283 -28.50 -2.48 6.24
CA GLN A 283 -29.60 -2.30 7.19
C GLN A 283 -30.85 -3.08 6.75
N GLN A 284 -31.23 -2.99 5.47
CA GLN A 284 -32.36 -3.75 4.94
C GLN A 284 -32.19 -5.26 5.08
N VAL A 285 -30.98 -5.80 4.90
CA VAL A 285 -30.70 -7.24 5.10
C VAL A 285 -30.75 -7.62 6.57
N TYR A 286 -30.26 -6.75 7.46
CA TYR A 286 -30.25 -7.01 8.90
C TYR A 286 -31.66 -7.03 9.52
N ASP A 287 -32.56 -6.19 9.01
CA ASP A 287 -33.94 -6.07 9.52
C ASP A 287 -34.89 -7.16 9.01
N THR A 288 -34.47 -7.99 8.04
CA THR A 288 -35.27 -9.09 7.46
C THR A 288 -34.86 -10.45 7.98
#